data_AF-A0A836Q0T7-F1
#
_entry.id   AF-A0A836Q0T7-F1
#
_cell.length_a   1.000
_cell.length_b   1.000
_cell.length_c   1.000
_cell.angle_alpha   90.00
_cell.angle_beta   90.00
_cell.angle_gamma   90.00
#
_symmetry.space_group_name_H-M   'P 1'
#
loop_
_entity.id
_entity.type
_entity.pdbx_description
1 polymer ?
#
loop_
_entity_poly.entity_id
_entity_poly.type
_entity_poly.pdbx_seq_one_letter_code
_entity_poly.pdbx_strand_id
1 'polypeptide(L)'
;MHPRENQRLRVLHAKWTLQTLYPEDVPEICQLLISEGLDSQTLRKLAALDPTQCESVPQMLPRLFGEMNLEERTKIEAAWLLVHEYATQVQKGHMGAYEGARRIGQYGSDFDPLYPYLRPFIAATEEWDEYPEHSQSLESKIRTAAAAVLQMQPPPTPGKGSEVDRLVKIANNQSKQDQTYNKKDAAQQLSKAIPGGHVVNGSGEGNWTAIGAQNDLLIMILHSKLRFAVVRWEFEKFIQSPANKLGVLYTSVPSPDSKVLSLTHETVGILSGKAMEATLPLRWLSLNDLRRMTEVQ
;
A
#
# COMPACT_ATOMS: atom_id res chain seq x y z
N MET A 1 29.58 1.46 -12.05
CA MET A 1 28.32 1.32 -11.29
C MET A 1 27.58 0.13 -11.84
N HIS A 2 27.03 -0.76 -11.00
CA HIS A 2 26.29 -1.92 -11.52
C HIS A 2 24.97 -1.43 -12.14
N PRO A 3 24.55 -1.87 -13.34
CA PRO A 3 23.33 -1.38 -13.99
C PRO A 3 22.08 -1.46 -13.12
N ARG A 4 21.96 -2.54 -12.33
CA ARG A 4 20.87 -2.75 -11.35
C ARG A 4 20.79 -1.72 -10.24
N GLU A 5 21.87 -1.00 -9.95
CA GLU A 5 21.95 0.02 -8.90
C GLU A 5 21.76 1.43 -9.46
N ASN A 6 21.76 1.61 -10.80
CA ASN A 6 21.54 2.91 -11.42
C ASN A 6 20.08 3.35 -11.18
N GLN A 7 19.90 4.40 -10.37
CA GLN A 7 18.59 4.92 -10.01
C GLN A 7 17.81 5.42 -11.23
N ARG A 8 18.45 6.11 -12.19
CA ARG A 8 17.79 6.66 -13.38
C ARG A 8 17.27 5.55 -14.29
N LEU A 9 18.03 4.48 -14.48
CA LEU A 9 17.60 3.30 -15.24
C LEU A 9 16.40 2.62 -14.56
N ARG A 10 16.41 2.53 -13.22
CA ARG A 10 15.28 1.99 -12.46
C ARG A 10 14.03 2.87 -12.55
N VAL A 11 14.18 4.19 -12.53
CA VAL A 11 13.08 5.15 -12.73
C VAL A 11 12.52 5.04 -14.15
N LEU A 12 13.38 4.92 -15.17
CA LEU A 12 12.97 4.69 -16.56
C LEU A 12 12.13 3.42 -16.68
N HIS A 13 12.62 2.31 -16.10
CA HIS A 13 11.90 1.04 -16.10
C HIS A 13 10.55 1.17 -15.37
N ALA A 14 10.51 1.82 -14.20
CA ALA A 14 9.26 2.01 -13.46
C ALA A 14 8.23 2.85 -14.23
N LYS A 15 8.64 3.95 -14.86
CA LYS A 15 7.75 4.77 -15.71
C LYS A 15 7.21 3.97 -16.89
N TRP A 16 8.05 3.14 -17.53
CA TRP A 16 7.63 2.23 -18.59
C TRP A 16 6.61 1.20 -18.09
N THR A 17 6.86 0.52 -16.98
CA THR A 17 5.93 -0.47 -16.38
C THR A 17 4.56 0.14 -16.08
N LEU A 18 4.53 1.40 -15.66
CA LEU A 18 3.30 2.15 -15.37
C LEU A 18 2.68 2.82 -16.59
N GLN A 19 3.31 2.72 -17.77
CA GLN A 19 2.87 3.39 -19.00
C GLN A 19 2.75 4.91 -18.86
N THR A 20 3.66 5.51 -18.09
CA THR A 20 3.74 6.96 -17.83
C THR A 20 4.97 7.62 -18.48
N LEU A 21 5.72 6.85 -19.26
CA LEU A 21 6.89 7.31 -20.00
C LEU A 21 6.45 7.78 -21.40
N TYR A 22 6.68 9.05 -21.71
CA TYR A 22 6.53 9.56 -23.06
C TYR A 22 7.70 9.08 -23.93
N PRO A 23 7.45 8.52 -25.13
CA PRO A 23 8.52 8.07 -26.03
C PRO A 23 9.57 9.14 -26.33
N GLU A 24 9.15 10.41 -26.39
CA GLU A 24 9.98 11.57 -26.71
C GLU A 24 11.02 11.89 -25.62
N ASP A 25 10.75 11.51 -24.37
CA ASP A 25 11.68 11.73 -23.24
C ASP A 25 12.81 10.68 -23.22
N VAL A 26 12.63 9.54 -23.91
CA VAL A 26 13.53 8.39 -23.82
C VAL A 26 14.94 8.67 -24.34
N PRO A 27 15.14 9.35 -25.49
CA PRO A 27 16.49 9.62 -26.00
C PRO A 27 17.34 10.44 -25.02
N GLU A 28 16.79 11.52 -24.45
CA GLU A 28 17.51 12.35 -23.47
C GLU A 28 17.88 11.55 -22.22
N ILE A 29 16.95 10.76 -21.68
CA ILE A 29 17.24 9.90 -20.52
C ILE A 29 18.35 8.90 -20.86
N CYS A 30 18.34 8.32 -22.05
CA CYS A 30 19.37 7.36 -22.48
C CYS A 30 20.74 8.02 -22.66
N GLN A 31 20.81 9.26 -23.14
CA GLN A 31 22.06 10.02 -23.21
C GLN A 31 22.65 10.26 -21.81
N LEU A 32 21.81 10.61 -20.83
CA LEU A 32 22.25 10.75 -19.44
C LEU A 32 22.76 9.42 -18.88
N LEU A 33 22.07 8.30 -19.13
CA LEU A 33 22.51 6.97 -18.70
C LEU A 33 23.88 6.59 -19.28
N ILE A 34 24.14 6.96 -20.54
CA ILE A 34 25.47 6.77 -21.17
C ILE A 34 26.53 7.62 -20.47
N SER A 35 26.22 8.88 -20.17
CA SER A 35 27.13 9.77 -19.43
C SER A 35 27.45 9.28 -18.01
N GLU A 36 26.52 8.52 -17.41
CA GLU A 36 26.69 7.85 -16.11
C GLU A 36 27.50 6.53 -16.21
N GLY A 37 28.00 6.19 -17.40
CA GLY A 37 28.87 5.05 -17.66
C GLY A 37 28.16 3.73 -17.96
N LEU A 38 26.85 3.75 -18.25
CA LEU A 38 26.15 2.59 -18.78
C LEU A 38 26.35 2.49 -20.29
N ASP A 39 26.64 1.30 -20.79
CA ASP A 39 26.79 1.06 -22.22
C ASP A 39 26.13 -0.27 -22.61
N SER A 40 25.17 -0.19 -23.52
CA SER A 40 24.66 -1.33 -24.26
C SER A 40 24.30 -0.92 -25.68
N GLN A 41 24.17 -1.91 -26.57
CA GLN A 41 23.82 -1.65 -27.96
C GLN A 41 22.44 -0.99 -28.08
N THR A 42 21.45 -1.46 -27.32
CA THR A 42 20.11 -0.89 -27.36
C THR A 42 20.07 0.50 -26.72
N LEU A 43 20.84 0.74 -25.65
CA LEU A 43 20.94 2.06 -25.01
C LEU A 43 21.47 3.12 -25.97
N ARG A 44 22.56 2.83 -26.69
CA ARG A 44 23.14 3.74 -27.69
C ARG A 44 22.17 4.06 -28.83
N LYS A 45 21.42 3.05 -29.30
CA LYS A 45 20.41 3.26 -30.34
C LYS A 45 19.27 4.15 -29.86
N LEU A 46 18.75 3.90 -28.65
CA LEU A 46 17.70 4.72 -28.04
C LEU A 46 18.16 6.17 -27.84
N ALA A 47 19.39 6.39 -27.38
CA ALA A 47 19.97 7.72 -27.18
C ALA A 47 20.17 8.53 -28.48
N ALA A 48 20.25 7.85 -29.62
CA ALA A 48 20.48 8.43 -30.95
C ALA A 48 19.19 8.58 -31.78
N LEU A 49 18.02 8.25 -31.22
CA LEU A 49 16.75 8.39 -31.93
C LEU A 49 16.43 9.87 -32.18
N ASP A 50 15.99 10.16 -33.40
CA ASP A 50 15.37 11.43 -33.76
C ASP A 50 13.90 11.45 -33.31
N PRO A 51 13.28 12.62 -33.03
CA PRO A 51 11.85 12.71 -32.68
C PRO A 51 10.91 12.01 -33.66
N THR A 52 11.27 11.90 -34.94
CA THR A 52 10.49 11.17 -35.96
C THR A 52 10.52 9.65 -35.81
N GLN A 53 11.41 9.11 -34.97
CA GLN A 53 11.65 7.66 -34.79
C GLN A 53 11.17 7.13 -33.44
N CYS A 54 10.48 7.95 -32.63
CA CYS A 54 9.99 7.61 -31.30
C CYS A 54 9.02 6.41 -31.29
N GLU A 55 8.38 6.09 -32.42
CA GLU A 55 7.51 4.90 -32.55
C GLU A 55 8.24 3.56 -32.30
N SER A 56 9.57 3.54 -32.43
CA SER A 56 10.39 2.35 -32.17
C SER A 56 10.66 2.08 -30.68
N VAL A 57 10.45 3.07 -29.81
CA VAL A 57 10.75 3.01 -28.37
C VAL A 57 10.07 1.83 -27.66
N PRO A 58 8.76 1.56 -27.86
CA PRO A 58 8.06 0.44 -27.20
C PRO A 58 8.69 -0.94 -27.45
N GLN A 59 9.31 -1.15 -28.61
CA GLN A 59 9.93 -2.42 -28.99
C GLN A 59 11.37 -2.53 -28.46
N MET A 60 12.03 -1.40 -28.22
CA MET A 60 13.44 -1.33 -27.82
C MET A 60 13.61 -1.35 -26.30
N LEU A 61 12.70 -0.73 -25.53
CA LEU A 61 12.81 -0.68 -24.07
C LEU A 61 12.84 -2.08 -23.39
N PRO A 62 11.97 -3.05 -23.74
CA PRO A 62 12.06 -4.39 -23.17
C PRO A 62 13.41 -5.07 -23.44
N ARG A 63 14.01 -4.82 -24.62
CA ARG A 63 15.34 -5.34 -24.97
C ARG A 63 16.42 -4.69 -24.13
N LEU A 64 16.37 -3.38 -23.94
CA LEU A 64 17.28 -2.66 -23.04
C LEU A 64 17.22 -3.23 -21.62
N PHE A 65 16.02 -3.44 -21.07
CA PHE A 65 15.87 -3.98 -19.71
C PHE A 65 16.42 -5.40 -19.59
N GLY A 66 16.23 -6.23 -20.62
CA GLY A 66 16.86 -7.54 -20.72
C GLY A 66 18.40 -7.48 -20.76
N GLU A 67 18.97 -6.62 -21.61
CA GLU A 67 20.43 -6.39 -21.71
C GLU A 67 21.03 -5.92 -20.38
N MET A 68 20.30 -5.07 -19.64
CA MET A 68 20.72 -4.54 -18.35
C MET A 68 20.43 -5.47 -17.16
N ASN A 69 19.94 -6.69 -17.42
CA ASN A 69 19.57 -7.67 -16.42
C ASN A 69 18.62 -7.12 -15.35
N LEU A 70 17.66 -6.28 -15.75
CA LEU A 70 16.61 -5.79 -14.87
C LEU A 70 15.47 -6.80 -14.83
N GLU A 71 15.09 -7.21 -13.61
CA GLU A 71 13.90 -8.05 -13.39
C GLU A 71 12.64 -7.24 -13.63
N GLU A 72 11.64 -7.87 -14.25
CA GLU A 72 10.31 -7.28 -14.44
C GLU A 72 9.70 -6.94 -13.07
N ARG A 73 9.27 -5.69 -12.92
CA ARG A 73 8.60 -5.21 -11.70
C ARG A 73 7.10 -5.33 -11.87
N THR A 74 6.42 -5.66 -10.78
CA THR A 74 4.98 -5.45 -10.70
C THR A 74 4.67 -3.95 -10.78
N LYS A 75 3.46 -3.59 -11.21
CA LYS A 75 3.01 -2.18 -11.22
C LYS A 75 3.14 -1.51 -9.84
N ILE A 76 2.89 -2.25 -8.76
CA ILE A 76 3.01 -1.73 -7.38
C ILE A 76 4.48 -1.43 -7.04
N GLU A 77 5.41 -2.33 -7.36
CA GLU A 77 6.84 -2.10 -7.11
C GLU A 77 7.40 -0.95 -7.94
N ALA A 78 6.91 -0.79 -9.18
CA ALA A 78 7.22 0.35 -10.02
C ALA A 78 6.68 1.67 -9.42
N ALA A 79 5.41 1.68 -8.99
CA ALA A 79 4.80 2.85 -8.34
C ALA A 79 5.52 3.21 -7.04
N TRP A 80 5.86 2.24 -6.18
CA TRP A 80 6.64 2.49 -4.96
C TRP A 80 8.01 3.12 -5.25
N LEU A 81 8.68 2.68 -6.32
CA LEU A 81 9.94 3.27 -6.73
C LEU A 81 9.79 4.74 -7.11
N LEU A 82 8.75 5.09 -7.86
CA LEU A 82 8.48 6.49 -8.25
C LEU A 82 8.04 7.34 -7.06
N VAL A 83 7.31 6.78 -6.10
CA VAL A 83 7.01 7.44 -4.82
C VAL A 83 8.31 7.85 -4.11
N HIS A 84 9.27 6.94 -3.97
CA HIS A 84 10.56 7.25 -3.36
C HIS A 84 11.33 8.32 -4.13
N GLU A 85 11.29 8.27 -5.47
CA GLU A 85 11.93 9.27 -6.32
C GLU A 85 11.31 10.66 -6.09
N TYR A 86 9.98 10.80 -6.13
CA TYR A 86 9.31 12.07 -5.88
C TYR A 86 9.50 12.56 -4.45
N ALA A 87 9.44 11.67 -3.45
CA ALA A 87 9.73 12.03 -2.06
C ALA A 87 11.16 12.56 -1.90
N THR A 88 12.14 11.94 -2.59
CA THR A 88 13.52 12.41 -2.61
C THR A 88 13.65 13.80 -3.24
N GLN A 89 12.94 14.06 -4.35
CA GLN A 89 12.94 15.37 -4.99
C GLN A 89 12.30 16.46 -4.12
N VAL A 90 11.22 16.13 -3.39
CA VAL A 90 10.62 17.04 -2.39
C VAL A 90 11.61 17.34 -1.28
N GLN A 91 12.26 16.32 -0.69
CA GLN A 91 13.26 16.52 0.36
C GLN A 91 14.42 17.41 -0.09
N LYS A 92 14.91 17.22 -1.32
CA LYS A 92 16.00 18.01 -1.90
C LYS A 92 15.58 19.40 -2.37
N GLY A 93 14.27 19.71 -2.38
CA GLY A 93 13.74 20.98 -2.88
C GLY A 93 13.73 21.11 -4.41
N HIS A 94 14.00 20.03 -5.14
CA HIS A 94 13.88 20.00 -6.60
C HIS A 94 12.43 19.97 -7.08
N MET A 95 11.52 19.52 -6.21
CA MET A 95 10.08 19.50 -6.44
C MET A 95 9.38 20.22 -5.29
N GLY A 96 8.42 21.09 -5.62
CA GLY A 96 7.59 21.76 -4.61
C GLY A 96 6.76 20.77 -3.81
N ALA A 97 6.52 21.07 -2.52
CA ALA A 97 5.84 20.14 -1.62
C ALA A 97 4.45 19.75 -2.11
N TYR A 98 3.61 20.72 -2.50
CA TYR A 98 2.27 20.45 -3.02
C TYR A 98 2.30 19.53 -4.27
N GLU A 99 3.12 19.87 -5.27
CA GLU A 99 3.24 19.05 -6.50
C GLU A 99 3.73 17.63 -6.19
N GLY A 100 4.71 17.50 -5.30
CA GLY A 100 5.20 16.19 -4.88
C GLY A 100 4.15 15.38 -4.12
N ALA A 101 3.41 16.01 -3.21
CA ALA A 101 2.32 15.36 -2.51
C ALA A 101 1.21 14.91 -3.47
N ARG A 102 0.88 15.73 -4.48
CA ARG A 102 -0.11 15.37 -5.50
C ARG A 102 0.32 14.15 -6.32
N ARG A 103 1.57 14.15 -6.82
CA ARG A 103 2.09 13.00 -7.59
C ARG A 103 2.19 11.73 -6.75
N ILE A 104 2.64 11.84 -5.51
CA ILE A 104 2.75 10.69 -4.60
C ILE A 104 1.35 10.18 -4.23
N GLY A 105 0.44 11.09 -3.87
CA GLY A 105 -0.94 10.78 -3.49
C GLY A 105 -1.72 10.08 -4.60
N GLN A 106 -1.50 10.46 -5.86
CA GLN A 106 -2.11 9.79 -7.01
C GLN A 106 -1.84 8.27 -7.03
N TYR A 107 -0.61 7.83 -6.72
CA TYR A 107 -0.32 6.39 -6.64
C TYR A 107 -1.05 5.71 -5.49
N GLY A 108 -1.34 6.42 -4.40
CA GLY A 108 -2.15 5.90 -3.31
C GLY A 108 -3.60 5.65 -3.74
N SER A 109 -4.13 6.52 -4.61
CA SER A 109 -5.47 6.39 -5.18
C SER A 109 -5.55 5.34 -6.30
N ASP A 110 -4.53 5.24 -7.14
CA ASP A 110 -4.50 4.31 -8.29
C ASP A 110 -4.20 2.87 -7.90
N PHE A 111 -3.49 2.67 -6.78
CA PHE A 111 -3.05 1.36 -6.32
C PHE A 111 -3.43 1.16 -4.86
N ASP A 112 -4.56 0.47 -4.61
CA ASP A 112 -5.06 0.20 -3.26
C ASP A 112 -3.95 -0.21 -2.26
N PRO A 113 -3.02 -1.15 -2.57
CA PRO A 113 -2.00 -1.57 -1.61
C PRO A 113 -1.05 -0.46 -1.15
N LEU A 114 -0.93 0.62 -1.93
CA LEU A 114 -0.12 1.78 -1.59
C LEU A 114 -0.87 2.80 -0.75
N TYR A 115 -2.20 2.81 -0.79
CA TYR A 115 -3.02 3.80 -0.10
C TYR A 115 -2.61 4.01 1.38
N PRO A 116 -2.43 2.97 2.23
CA PRO A 116 -2.13 3.18 3.64
C PRO A 116 -0.82 3.95 3.87
N TYR A 117 0.14 3.79 2.98
CA TYR A 117 1.45 4.44 3.05
C TYR A 117 1.42 5.88 2.51
N LEU A 118 0.54 6.15 1.53
CA LEU A 118 0.53 7.40 0.77
C LEU A 118 -0.62 8.35 1.15
N ARG A 119 -1.53 7.88 2.00
CA ARG A 119 -2.62 8.65 2.61
C ARG A 119 -2.21 10.02 3.17
N PRO A 120 -1.06 10.19 3.87
CA PRO A 120 -0.66 11.52 4.37
C PRO A 120 -0.49 12.56 3.25
N PHE A 121 -0.12 12.14 2.05
CA PHE A 121 0.04 13.04 0.91
C PHE A 121 -1.32 13.42 0.31
N ILE A 122 -2.24 12.47 0.18
CA ILE A 122 -3.62 12.71 -0.30
C ILE A 122 -4.33 13.72 0.61
N ALA A 123 -4.31 13.46 1.92
CA ALA A 123 -4.93 14.34 2.90
C ALA A 123 -4.31 15.75 2.90
N ALA A 124 -2.99 15.84 2.76
CA ALA A 124 -2.31 17.14 2.71
C ALA A 124 -2.63 17.92 1.43
N THR A 125 -2.83 17.27 0.29
CA THR A 125 -3.25 17.95 -0.94
C THR A 125 -4.70 18.43 -0.86
N GLU A 126 -5.61 17.62 -0.34
CA GLU A 126 -7.01 18.01 -0.14
C GLU A 126 -7.11 19.20 0.84
N GLU A 127 -6.39 19.15 1.97
CA GLU A 127 -6.34 20.25 2.95
C GLU A 127 -5.73 21.53 2.34
N TRP A 128 -4.75 21.40 1.43
CA TRP A 128 -4.17 22.54 0.73
C TRP A 128 -5.15 23.18 -0.25
N ASP A 129 -5.86 22.36 -1.03
CA ASP A 129 -6.85 22.83 -2.01
C ASP A 129 -8.03 23.53 -1.34
N GLU A 130 -8.43 23.07 -0.15
CA GLU A 130 -9.53 23.66 0.62
C GLU A 130 -9.09 24.90 1.43
N TYR A 131 -7.89 24.88 2.02
CA TYR A 131 -7.37 25.92 2.91
C TYR A 131 -5.94 26.37 2.51
N PRO A 132 -5.77 27.06 1.38
CA PRO A 132 -4.46 27.46 0.86
C PRO A 132 -3.67 28.39 1.81
N GLU A 133 -4.34 29.09 2.72
CA GLU A 133 -3.72 29.89 3.78
C GLU A 133 -2.86 29.07 4.74
N HIS A 134 -3.08 27.75 4.82
CA HIS A 134 -2.28 26.83 5.65
C HIS A 134 -1.05 26.27 4.92
N SER A 135 -0.75 26.73 3.71
CA SER A 135 0.34 26.25 2.84
C SER A 135 1.68 26.02 3.55
N GLN A 136 2.14 26.94 4.39
CA GLN A 136 3.42 26.78 5.10
C GLN A 136 3.41 25.61 6.10
N SER A 137 2.31 25.43 6.83
CA SER A 137 2.13 24.30 7.76
C SER A 137 2.04 22.98 7.00
N LEU A 138 1.30 22.98 5.89
CA LEU A 138 1.13 21.81 5.02
C LEU A 138 2.43 21.39 4.32
N GLU A 139 3.25 22.35 3.89
CA GLU A 139 4.57 22.06 3.34
C GLU A 139 5.44 21.28 4.35
N SER A 140 5.42 21.70 5.62
CA SER A 140 6.15 21.00 6.69
C SER A 140 5.60 19.58 6.91
N LYS A 141 4.27 19.40 6.92
CA LYS A 141 3.61 18.09 7.02
C LYS A 141 4.03 17.18 5.85
N ILE A 142 4.00 17.68 4.62
CA ILE A 142 4.38 16.95 3.41
C ILE A 142 5.85 16.55 3.44
N ARG A 143 6.75 17.46 3.82
CA ARG A 143 8.18 17.15 3.97
C ARG A 143 8.40 16.08 5.04
N THR A 144 7.68 16.15 6.16
CA THR A 144 7.75 15.11 7.20
C THR A 144 7.30 13.75 6.67
N ALA A 145 6.18 13.71 5.95
CA ALA A 145 5.67 12.48 5.32
C ALA A 145 6.63 11.93 4.25
N ALA A 146 7.23 12.80 3.43
CA ALA A 146 8.24 12.43 2.45
C ALA A 146 9.50 11.85 3.10
N ALA A 147 9.96 12.40 4.22
CA ALA A 147 11.07 11.81 4.97
C ALA A 147 10.68 10.44 5.55
N ALA A 148 9.47 10.30 6.07
CA ALA A 148 8.97 9.04 6.62
C ALA A 148 8.87 7.93 5.57
N VAL A 149 8.30 8.21 4.39
CA VAL A 149 8.12 7.19 3.34
C VAL A 149 9.46 6.67 2.81
N LEU A 150 10.51 7.51 2.79
CA LEU A 150 11.85 7.09 2.38
C LEU A 150 12.47 6.04 3.33
N GLN A 151 11.99 5.94 4.57
CA GLN A 151 12.42 4.94 5.55
C GLN A 151 11.52 3.69 5.56
N MET A 152 10.39 3.73 4.84
CA MET A 152 9.46 2.61 4.79
C MET A 152 9.94 1.55 3.80
N GLN A 153 9.57 0.31 4.08
CA GLN A 153 9.70 -0.78 3.12
C GLN A 153 8.52 -0.74 2.13
N PRO A 154 8.69 -1.22 0.88
CA PRO A 154 7.58 -1.40 -0.03
C PRO A 154 6.48 -2.25 0.59
N PRO A 155 5.22 -2.08 0.16
CA PRO A 155 4.17 -3.01 0.56
C PRO A 155 4.61 -4.44 0.18
N PRO A 156 4.38 -5.43 1.04
CA PRO A 156 4.75 -6.81 0.79
C PRO A 156 3.97 -7.32 -0.42
N THR A 157 4.63 -7.89 -1.42
CA THR A 157 3.91 -8.53 -2.53
C THR A 157 2.90 -9.56 -1.99
N PRO A 158 1.77 -9.80 -2.67
CA PRO A 158 0.77 -10.76 -2.22
C PRO A 158 1.39 -12.06 -1.73
N GLY A 159 1.13 -12.38 -0.46
CA GLY A 159 1.58 -13.64 0.11
C GLY A 159 3.01 -13.72 0.60
N LYS A 160 3.74 -12.61 0.70
CA LYS A 160 5.13 -12.60 1.18
C LYS A 160 5.32 -12.15 2.64
N GLY A 161 4.30 -12.28 3.48
CA GLY A 161 4.43 -11.92 4.90
C GLY A 161 4.28 -10.41 5.13
N SER A 162 3.05 -9.96 5.34
CA SER A 162 2.73 -8.58 5.69
C SER A 162 2.73 -8.30 7.18
N GLU A 163 2.61 -7.03 7.53
CA GLU A 163 2.34 -6.64 8.92
C GLU A 163 1.06 -7.29 9.45
N VAL A 164 0.06 -7.51 8.60
CA VAL A 164 -1.15 -8.24 8.98
C VAL A 164 -0.83 -9.70 9.29
N ASP A 165 0.03 -10.36 8.50
CA ASP A 165 0.51 -11.70 8.82
C ASP A 165 1.21 -11.75 10.20
N ARG A 166 2.03 -10.75 10.51
CA ARG A 166 2.68 -10.62 11.82
C ARG A 166 1.66 -10.48 12.95
N LEU A 167 0.71 -9.54 12.83
CA LEU A 167 -0.30 -9.27 13.85
C LEU A 167 -1.21 -10.48 14.09
N VAL A 168 -1.63 -11.18 13.03
CA VAL A 168 -2.45 -12.39 13.15
C VAL A 168 -1.69 -13.51 13.85
N LYS A 169 -0.40 -13.71 13.54
CA LYS A 169 0.45 -14.69 14.23
C LYS A 169 0.58 -14.37 15.72
N ILE A 170 0.78 -13.10 16.08
CA ILE A 170 0.82 -12.67 17.49
C ILE A 170 -0.53 -12.95 18.17
N ALA A 171 -1.65 -12.56 17.56
CA ALA A 171 -2.98 -12.78 18.11
C ALA A 171 -3.31 -14.28 18.29
N ASN A 172 -2.85 -15.14 17.37
CA ASN A 172 -3.00 -16.60 17.46
C ASN A 172 -2.16 -17.22 18.59
N ASN A 173 -0.98 -16.69 18.85
CA ASN A 173 -0.18 -17.14 19.98
C ASN A 173 -0.80 -16.69 21.31
N GLN A 174 -1.33 -15.46 21.37
CA GLN A 174 -2.04 -14.96 22.54
C GLN A 174 -3.29 -15.78 22.85
N SER A 175 -4.09 -16.15 21.86
CA SER A 175 -5.31 -16.94 22.07
C SER A 175 -5.04 -18.36 22.58
N LYS A 176 -3.88 -18.94 22.23
CA LYS A 176 -3.42 -20.23 22.77
C LYS A 176 -3.00 -20.15 24.23
N GLN A 177 -2.47 -19.01 24.67
CA GLN A 177 -1.98 -18.78 26.03
C GLN A 177 -3.10 -18.31 26.98
N ASP A 178 -4.07 -17.56 26.46
CA ASP A 178 -5.12 -16.90 27.23
C ASP A 178 -6.49 -17.07 26.57
N GLN A 179 -7.32 -17.93 27.17
CA GLN A 179 -8.68 -18.22 26.69
C GLN A 179 -9.75 -17.30 27.31
N THR A 180 -9.37 -16.29 28.08
CA THR A 180 -10.32 -15.36 28.72
C THR A 180 -10.93 -14.34 27.76
N TYR A 181 -10.50 -14.33 26.49
CA TYR A 181 -11.00 -13.41 25.49
C TYR A 181 -12.52 -13.57 25.25
N ASN A 182 -13.29 -12.57 25.69
CA ASN A 182 -14.72 -12.49 25.44
C ASN A 182 -15.02 -11.56 24.26
N LYS A 183 -15.28 -12.16 23.09
CA LYS A 183 -15.59 -11.40 21.86
C LYS A 183 -16.80 -10.46 22.00
N LYS A 184 -17.82 -10.83 22.78
CA LYS A 184 -19.04 -10.03 22.92
C LYS A 184 -18.76 -8.75 23.70
N ASP A 185 -18.01 -8.88 24.80
CA ASP A 185 -17.60 -7.74 25.61
C ASP A 185 -16.66 -6.81 24.82
N ALA A 186 -15.65 -7.38 24.15
CA ALA A 186 -14.75 -6.61 23.30
C ALA A 186 -15.50 -5.85 22.18
N ALA A 187 -16.44 -6.50 21.49
CA ALA A 187 -17.24 -5.86 20.45
C ALA A 187 -18.09 -4.70 21.00
N GLN A 188 -18.73 -4.88 22.16
CA GLN A 188 -19.52 -3.83 22.80
C GLN A 188 -18.68 -2.65 23.27
N GLN A 189 -17.51 -2.89 23.84
CA GLN A 189 -16.62 -1.83 24.29
C GLN A 189 -16.05 -1.04 23.12
N LEU A 190 -15.64 -1.73 22.05
CA LEU A 190 -15.14 -1.09 20.84
C LEU A 190 -16.23 -0.31 20.10
N SER A 191 -17.45 -0.85 20.00
CA SER A 191 -18.55 -0.14 19.33
C SER A 191 -18.94 1.14 20.07
N LYS A 192 -18.93 1.13 21.42
CA LYS A 192 -19.21 2.32 22.24
C LYS A 192 -18.20 3.45 22.07
N ALA A 193 -16.96 3.13 21.68
CA ALA A 193 -15.94 4.14 21.44
C ALA A 193 -16.15 4.87 20.10
N ILE A 194 -16.87 4.26 19.16
CA ILE A 194 -17.14 4.81 17.83
C ILE A 194 -18.41 5.68 17.89
N PRO A 195 -18.38 6.92 17.38
CA PRO A 195 -19.59 7.75 17.29
C PRO A 195 -20.70 7.07 16.47
N GLY A 196 -21.87 6.87 17.08
CA GLY A 196 -22.98 6.13 16.45
C GLY A 196 -22.71 4.63 16.26
N GLY A 197 -21.64 4.11 16.90
CA GLY A 197 -21.16 2.76 16.74
C GLY A 197 -22.11 1.73 17.35
N HIS A 198 -22.42 0.70 16.57
CA HIS A 198 -23.27 -0.40 17.00
C HIS A 198 -22.80 -1.71 16.35
N VAL A 199 -23.16 -2.83 16.96
CA VAL A 199 -22.91 -4.15 16.40
C VAL A 199 -24.00 -4.42 15.36
N VAL A 200 -23.62 -4.58 14.09
CA VAL A 200 -24.56 -4.56 12.96
C VAL A 200 -25.39 -5.85 12.86
N ASN A 201 -24.80 -7.02 13.16
CA ASN A 201 -25.45 -8.30 13.49
C ASN A 201 -24.41 -9.43 13.39
N GLY A 202 -24.48 -10.41 14.31
CA GLY A 202 -23.56 -11.55 14.41
C GLY A 202 -23.90 -12.50 15.57
N SER A 203 -25.16 -12.89 15.70
CA SER A 203 -25.59 -13.99 16.56
C SER A 203 -25.44 -15.31 15.80
N GLY A 204 -24.46 -16.14 16.16
CA GLY A 204 -24.41 -17.52 15.69
C GLY A 204 -23.00 -18.10 15.65
N GLU A 205 -22.42 -18.16 14.46
CA GLU A 205 -21.37 -19.16 14.18
C GLU A 205 -20.17 -18.65 13.36
N GLY A 206 -20.16 -17.38 12.97
CA GLY A 206 -19.10 -16.80 12.13
C GLY A 206 -17.78 -16.50 12.86
N ASN A 207 -16.68 -16.47 12.09
CA ASN A 207 -15.35 -16.09 12.58
C ASN A 207 -15.22 -14.57 12.85
N TRP A 208 -16.20 -13.74 12.47
CA TRP A 208 -16.13 -12.29 12.57
C TRP A 208 -17.38 -11.66 13.21
N THR A 209 -17.18 -10.57 13.93
CA THR A 209 -18.24 -9.67 14.43
C THR A 209 -18.13 -8.34 13.71
N ALA A 210 -19.18 -7.96 12.98
CA ALA A 210 -19.25 -6.68 12.28
C ALA A 210 -19.71 -5.55 13.21
N ILE A 211 -18.99 -4.43 13.16
CA ILE A 211 -19.30 -3.19 13.86
C ILE A 211 -19.42 -2.08 12.82
N GLY A 212 -20.51 -1.33 12.90
CA GLY A 212 -20.85 -0.25 11.98
C GLY A 212 -21.19 1.03 12.73
N ALA A 213 -21.41 2.12 11.99
CA ALA A 213 -21.96 3.37 12.53
C ALA A 213 -23.11 3.86 11.64
N GLN A 214 -23.41 5.16 11.65
CA GLN A 214 -24.54 5.77 10.94
C GLN A 214 -24.80 5.11 9.55
N ASN A 215 -26.05 4.74 9.30
CA ASN A 215 -26.53 4.03 8.10
C ASN A 215 -25.94 2.61 7.90
N ASP A 216 -25.64 1.89 9.00
CA ASP A 216 -25.07 0.54 9.02
C ASP A 216 -23.77 0.39 8.21
N LEU A 217 -23.05 1.50 8.03
CA LEU A 217 -21.79 1.52 7.33
C LEU A 217 -20.78 0.64 8.08
N LEU A 218 -20.29 -0.42 7.42
CA LEU A 218 -19.30 -1.32 8.02
C LEU A 218 -17.99 -0.56 8.28
N ILE A 219 -17.59 -0.53 9.55
CA ILE A 219 -16.40 0.18 10.00
C ILE A 219 -15.32 -0.79 10.44
N MET A 220 -15.70 -1.88 11.09
CA MET A 220 -14.75 -2.78 11.68
C MET A 220 -15.29 -4.21 11.66
N ILE A 221 -14.39 -5.15 11.45
CA ILE A 221 -14.65 -6.55 11.75
C ILE A 221 -13.68 -7.02 12.84
N LEU A 222 -14.22 -7.67 13.86
CA LEU A 222 -13.49 -8.22 14.99
C LEU A 222 -13.49 -9.74 14.91
N HIS A 223 -12.32 -10.36 14.94
CA HIS A 223 -12.22 -11.82 14.87
C HIS A 223 -12.76 -12.46 16.16
N SER A 224 -13.45 -13.61 16.02
CA SER A 224 -14.22 -14.21 17.11
C SER A 224 -13.36 -14.97 18.12
N LYS A 225 -12.22 -15.51 17.67
CA LYS A 225 -11.28 -16.31 18.50
C LYS A 225 -9.94 -15.64 18.73
N LEU A 226 -9.64 -14.58 17.97
CA LEU A 226 -8.35 -13.92 17.98
C LEU A 226 -8.57 -12.51 18.45
N ARG A 227 -7.63 -11.98 19.24
CA ARG A 227 -7.58 -10.56 19.61
C ARG A 227 -7.07 -9.73 18.42
N PHE A 228 -7.80 -9.81 17.30
CA PHE A 228 -7.44 -9.17 16.04
C PHE A 228 -8.67 -8.53 15.40
N ALA A 229 -8.52 -7.31 14.90
CA ALA A 229 -9.55 -6.59 14.17
C ALA A 229 -8.99 -5.94 12.89
N VAL A 230 -9.88 -5.68 11.94
CA VAL A 230 -9.60 -4.79 10.81
C VAL A 230 -10.56 -3.61 10.92
N VAL A 231 -10.03 -2.39 10.88
CA VAL A 231 -10.79 -1.16 11.08
C VAL A 231 -10.67 -0.26 9.85
N ARG A 232 -11.73 0.48 9.55
CA ARG A 232 -11.67 1.62 8.66
C ARG A 232 -10.84 2.73 9.29
N TRP A 233 -9.84 3.19 8.57
CA TRP A 233 -8.84 4.12 9.08
C TRP A 233 -9.41 5.43 9.64
N GLU A 234 -10.53 5.93 9.12
CA GLU A 234 -11.19 7.15 9.61
C GLU A 234 -11.61 7.01 11.09
N PHE A 235 -11.77 5.76 11.55
CA PHE A 235 -12.18 5.41 12.89
C PHE A 235 -11.05 4.94 13.81
N GLU A 236 -9.82 4.86 13.31
CA GLU A 236 -8.64 4.41 14.05
C GLU A 236 -8.44 5.22 15.35
N LYS A 237 -8.59 6.55 15.26
CA LYS A 237 -8.47 7.47 16.40
C LYS A 237 -9.43 7.17 17.55
N PHE A 238 -10.60 6.59 17.25
CA PHE A 238 -11.61 6.27 18.27
C PHE A 238 -11.30 4.95 18.96
N ILE A 239 -10.69 3.99 18.25
CA ILE A 239 -10.49 2.64 18.76
C ILE A 239 -9.12 2.39 19.37
N GLN A 240 -8.10 3.22 19.09
CA GLN A 240 -6.72 2.95 19.51
C GLN A 240 -6.58 2.71 21.03
N SER A 241 -7.12 3.61 21.86
CA SER A 241 -7.05 3.48 23.32
C SER A 241 -7.89 2.30 23.85
N PRO A 242 -9.16 2.12 23.45
CA PRO A 242 -9.95 0.93 23.78
C PRO A 242 -9.31 -0.40 23.37
N ALA A 243 -8.81 -0.49 22.14
CA ALA A 243 -8.18 -1.70 21.60
C ALA A 243 -6.94 -2.08 22.42
N ASN A 244 -6.10 -1.10 22.78
CA ASN A 244 -4.95 -1.32 23.65
C ASN A 244 -5.34 -1.87 25.02
N LYS A 245 -6.39 -1.33 25.65
CA LYS A 245 -6.90 -1.81 26.95
C LYS A 245 -7.40 -3.26 26.87
N LEU A 246 -8.02 -3.63 25.75
CA LEU A 246 -8.55 -4.96 25.49
C LEU A 246 -7.49 -5.95 24.98
N GLY A 247 -6.27 -5.48 24.71
CA GLY A 247 -5.23 -6.26 24.06
C GLY A 247 -5.58 -6.70 22.64
N VAL A 248 -6.48 -5.97 21.95
CA VAL A 248 -6.90 -6.25 20.57
C VAL A 248 -5.92 -5.58 19.62
N LEU A 249 -5.21 -6.39 18.83
CA LEU A 249 -4.40 -5.93 17.72
C LEU A 249 -5.30 -5.55 16.54
N TYR A 250 -4.90 -4.57 15.75
CA TYR A 250 -5.67 -4.22 14.56
C TYR A 250 -4.80 -3.70 13.42
N THR A 251 -5.38 -3.75 12.22
CA THR A 251 -4.84 -3.09 11.03
C THR A 251 -5.92 -2.21 10.40
N SER A 252 -5.50 -1.12 9.75
CA SER A 252 -6.39 -0.13 9.15
C SER A 252 -6.52 -0.34 7.64
N VAL A 253 -7.73 -0.20 7.11
CA VAL A 253 -8.04 -0.23 5.67
C VAL A 253 -8.81 1.02 5.24
N PRO A 254 -8.70 1.46 3.96
CA PRO A 254 -9.41 2.64 3.47
C PRO A 254 -10.92 2.44 3.43
N SER A 255 -11.33 1.34 2.80
CA SER A 255 -12.72 0.93 2.66
C SER A 255 -12.83 -0.60 2.67
N PRO A 256 -14.03 -1.16 2.88
CA PRO A 256 -14.24 -2.61 2.85
C PRO A 256 -13.88 -3.29 1.52
N ASP A 257 -13.92 -2.54 0.41
CA ASP A 257 -13.68 -3.06 -0.93
C ASP A 257 -12.24 -2.83 -1.43
N SER A 258 -11.46 -2.02 -0.71
CA SER A 258 -10.06 -1.71 -1.09
C SER A 258 -9.19 -2.95 -0.95
N LYS A 259 -8.48 -3.33 -2.03
CA LYS A 259 -7.60 -4.51 -2.05
C LYS A 259 -6.23 -4.20 -1.47
N VAL A 260 -6.15 -4.10 -0.14
CA VAL A 260 -4.93 -3.66 0.57
C VAL A 260 -4.32 -4.70 1.51
N LEU A 261 -4.93 -5.88 1.63
CA LEU A 261 -4.45 -6.93 2.55
C LEU A 261 -3.64 -7.98 1.78
N SER A 262 -2.34 -8.08 2.05
CA SER A 262 -1.49 -9.16 1.53
C SER A 262 -1.34 -10.19 2.63
N LEU A 263 -1.89 -11.38 2.42
CA LEU A 263 -1.87 -12.45 3.43
C LEU A 263 -1.23 -13.70 2.83
N THR A 264 -0.47 -14.41 3.66
CA THR A 264 -0.02 -15.78 3.32
C THR A 264 -1.17 -16.78 3.41
N HIS A 265 -1.06 -17.94 2.75
CA HIS A 265 -2.03 -19.04 2.94
C HIS A 265 -2.14 -19.45 4.41
N GLU A 266 -1.02 -19.48 5.13
CA GLU A 266 -0.97 -19.79 6.56
C GLU A 266 -1.87 -18.84 7.36
N THR A 267 -1.75 -17.52 7.13
CA THR A 267 -2.54 -16.52 7.83
C THR A 267 -4.02 -16.61 7.50
N VAL A 268 -4.38 -16.80 6.22
CA VAL A 268 -5.78 -17.04 5.83
C VAL A 268 -6.31 -18.31 6.51
N GLY A 269 -5.47 -19.33 6.65
CA GLY A 269 -5.82 -20.55 7.37
C GLY A 269 -6.06 -20.33 8.87
N ILE A 270 -5.21 -19.52 9.52
CA ILE A 270 -5.40 -19.12 10.92
C ILE A 270 -6.72 -18.37 11.10
N LEU A 271 -7.04 -17.42 10.21
CA LEU A 271 -8.26 -16.61 10.26
C LEU A 271 -9.53 -17.40 9.93
N SER A 272 -9.44 -18.41 9.06
CA SER A 272 -10.59 -19.30 8.76
C SER A 272 -10.75 -20.41 9.80
N GLY A 273 -9.69 -20.74 10.54
CA GLY A 273 -9.62 -21.95 11.37
C GLY A 273 -9.49 -23.24 10.57
N LYS A 274 -9.13 -23.17 9.28
CA LYS A 274 -8.98 -24.31 8.35
C LYS A 274 -7.64 -24.22 7.63
N ALA A 275 -7.09 -25.34 7.19
CA ALA A 275 -5.90 -25.30 6.34
C ALA A 275 -6.26 -24.74 4.96
N MET A 276 -5.45 -23.82 4.44
CA MET A 276 -5.61 -23.27 3.09
C MET A 276 -4.70 -23.99 2.11
N GLU A 277 -5.22 -24.34 0.94
CA GLU A 277 -4.43 -24.96 -0.13
C GLU A 277 -3.41 -23.98 -0.71
N ALA A 278 -2.14 -24.39 -0.79
CA ALA A 278 -1.05 -23.59 -1.35
C ALA A 278 -1.17 -23.33 -2.86
N THR A 279 -2.06 -24.04 -3.54
CA THR A 279 -2.35 -23.92 -4.98
C THR A 279 -3.19 -22.69 -5.32
N LEU A 280 -3.89 -22.09 -4.35
CA LEU A 280 -4.70 -20.90 -4.58
C LEU A 280 -3.79 -19.69 -4.84
N PRO A 281 -4.05 -18.89 -5.89
CA PRO A 281 -3.22 -17.72 -6.18
C PRO A 281 -3.38 -16.67 -5.08
N LEU A 282 -2.26 -16.26 -4.46
CA LEU A 282 -2.25 -15.16 -3.51
C LEU A 282 -2.37 -13.83 -4.27
N ARG A 283 -3.28 -13.00 -3.79
CA ARG A 283 -3.53 -11.65 -4.31
C ARG A 283 -3.78 -10.71 -3.15
N TRP A 284 -3.74 -9.42 -3.40
CA TRP A 284 -4.24 -8.44 -2.44
C TRP A 284 -5.75 -8.64 -2.27
N LEU A 285 -6.19 -8.75 -1.02
CA LEU A 285 -7.56 -9.00 -0.63
C LEU A 285 -8.19 -7.70 -0.12
N SER A 286 -9.47 -7.51 -0.45
CA SER A 286 -10.30 -6.57 0.28
C SER A 286 -10.76 -7.13 1.62
N LEU A 287 -11.34 -6.29 2.46
CA LEU A 287 -11.96 -6.75 3.70
C LEU A 287 -13.08 -7.74 3.42
N ASN A 288 -13.89 -7.44 2.41
CA ASN A 288 -14.98 -8.30 1.96
C ASN A 288 -14.46 -9.63 1.39
N ASP A 289 -13.36 -9.62 0.63
CA ASP A 289 -12.70 -10.84 0.16
C ASP A 289 -12.21 -11.69 1.34
N LEU A 290 -11.51 -11.09 2.29
CA LEU A 290 -11.01 -11.77 3.48
C LEU A 290 -12.16 -12.41 4.27
N ARG A 291 -13.20 -11.62 4.56
CA ARG A 291 -14.39 -12.08 5.26
C ARG A 291 -15.03 -13.26 4.53
N ARG A 292 -15.29 -13.12 3.23
CA ARG A 292 -15.86 -14.19 2.39
C ARG A 292 -15.01 -15.45 2.44
N MET A 293 -13.70 -15.34 2.31
CA MET A 293 -12.78 -16.49 2.32
C MET A 293 -12.71 -17.20 3.67
N THR A 294 -12.97 -16.49 4.77
CA THR A 294 -12.80 -17.00 6.14
C THR A 294 -14.12 -17.34 6.84
N GLU A 295 -15.25 -17.02 6.21
CA GLU A 295 -16.60 -17.36 6.70
C GLU A 295 -17.19 -18.63 6.09
N VAL A 296 -16.66 -19.16 4.97
CA VAL A 296 -17.28 -20.34 4.32
C VAL A 296 -17.24 -21.56 5.24
N GLN A 297 -18.45 -22.00 5.61
CA GLN A 297 -18.79 -23.17 6.41
C GLN A 297 -18.42 -24.47 5.69
#